data_AF-A0A3S3UZQ4-F1
#
_entry.id   AF-A0A3S3UZQ4-F1
#
_cell.length_a   1.000
_cell.length_b   1.000
_cell.length_c   1.000
_cell.angle_alpha   90.00
_cell.angle_beta   90.00
_cell.angle_gamma   90.00
#
_symmetry.space_group_name_H-M   'P 1'
#
loop_
_entity.id
_entity.type
_entity.pdbx_description
1 polymer ?
#
loop_
_entity_poly.entity_id
_entity_poly.type
_entity_poly.pdbx_seq_one_letter_code
_entity_poly.pdbx_strand_id
1 'polypeptide(L)' 'MKAFFVQIKCDLGKAYEVASALADAEIASEIYSTAGNYDLLAKFYVDDEEDVGHFVNERVQILPGIKDTFTIVTFRAF' A
#
# COMPACT_ATOMS: atom_id res chain seq x y z
N MET A 1 -15.33 -8.02 -0.70
CA MET A 1 -14.19 -7.11 -0.41
C MET A 1 -13.16 -7.86 0.42
N LYS A 2 -11.96 -8.04 -0.13
CA LYS A 2 -10.81 -8.68 0.53
C LYS A 2 -9.86 -7.59 1.04
N ALA A 3 -9.50 -7.68 2.31
CA ALA A 3 -8.49 -6.80 2.89
C ALA A 3 -7.08 -7.35 2.59
N PHE A 4 -6.14 -6.47 2.32
CA PHE A 4 -4.73 -6.81 2.32
C PHE A 4 -3.89 -5.61 2.77
N PHE A 5 -2.63 -5.88 3.09
CA PHE A 5 -1.70 -4.84 3.50
C PHE A 5 -0.52 -4.79 2.54
N VAL A 6 0.06 -3.61 2.39
CA VAL A 6 1.33 -3.43 1.68
C VAL A 6 2.26 -2.64 2.59
N GLN A 7 3.43 -3.20 2.86
CA GLN A 7 4.53 -2.42 3.38
C GLN A 7 5.26 -1.77 2.21
N ILE A 8 5.53 -0.47 2.31
CA ILE A 8 6.04 0.33 1.20
C ILE A 8 7.37 0.95 1.61
N LYS A 9 8.40 0.70 0.79
CA LYS A 9 9.70 1.34 0.90
C LYS A 9 9.67 2.55 0.00
N CYS A 10 10.08 3.69 0.52
CA CYS A 10 10.14 4.93 -0.21
C CYS A 10 11.59 5.35 -0.47
N ASP A 11 11.77 6.21 -1.46
CA ASP A 11 13.00 6.98 -1.58
C ASP A 11 13.23 7.85 -0.33
N LEU A 12 14.51 8.17 -0.06
CA LEU A 12 14.89 8.93 1.12
C LEU A 12 14.17 10.28 1.15
N GLY A 13 13.48 10.56 2.27
CA GLY A 13 12.71 11.79 2.47
C GLY A 13 11.35 11.82 1.77
N LYS A 14 10.92 10.74 1.10
CA LYS A 14 9.68 10.71 0.31
C LYS A 14 8.49 10.02 0.97
N ALA A 15 8.67 9.40 2.15
CA ALA A 15 7.62 8.63 2.81
C ALA A 15 6.30 9.40 3.00
N TYR A 16 6.35 10.66 3.45
CA TYR A 16 5.15 11.46 3.64
C TYR A 16 4.50 11.90 2.31
N GLU A 17 5.29 12.16 1.28
CA GLU A 17 4.75 12.48 -0.05
C GLU A 17 4.00 11.27 -0.64
N VAL A 18 4.58 10.08 -0.51
CA VAL A 18 3.94 8.81 -0.91
C VAL A 18 2.66 8.55 -0.10
N ALA A 19 2.69 8.77 1.21
CA ALA A 19 1.52 8.60 2.06
C ALA A 19 0.37 9.55 1.66
N SER A 20 0.68 10.82 1.39
CA SER A 20 -0.31 11.77 0.88
C SER A 20 -0.86 11.34 -0.48
N ALA A 21 0.00 10.89 -1.41
CA ALA A 21 -0.44 10.43 -2.72
C ALA A 21 -1.38 9.20 -2.64
N LEU A 22 -1.11 8.27 -1.73
CA LEU A 22 -2.00 7.13 -1.45
C LEU A 22 -3.35 7.58 -0.90
N ALA A 23 -3.37 8.58 -0.01
CA ALA A 23 -4.58 9.14 0.57
C ALA A 23 -5.40 9.92 -0.47
N ASP A 24 -4.74 10.78 -1.26
CA ASP A 24 -5.35 11.60 -2.31
C ASP A 24 -5.94 10.75 -3.44
N ALA A 25 -5.35 9.58 -3.72
CA ALA A 25 -5.88 8.61 -4.66
C ALA A 25 -7.11 7.85 -4.12
N GLU A 26 -7.42 7.99 -2.82
CA GLU A 26 -8.54 7.34 -2.13
C GLU A 26 -8.54 5.80 -2.26
N ILE A 27 -7.36 5.20 -2.47
CA ILE A 27 -7.22 3.75 -2.67
C ILE A 27 -6.87 2.99 -1.39
N ALA A 28 -6.37 3.66 -0.35
CA ALA A 28 -6.00 3.06 0.92
C ALA A 28 -6.98 3.45 2.02
N SER A 29 -7.41 2.49 2.85
CA SER A 29 -8.32 2.77 3.96
C SER A 29 -7.60 3.30 5.19
N GLU A 30 -6.36 2.85 5.41
CA GLU A 30 -5.53 3.23 6.54
C GLU A 30 -4.06 3.26 6.09
N ILE A 31 -3.31 4.29 6.51
CA ILE A 31 -1.89 4.46 6.17
C ILE A 31 -1.15 4.85 7.45
N TYR A 32 -0.08 4.13 7.76
CA TYR A 32 0.76 4.35 8.94
C TYR A 32 2.22 4.53 8.53
N SER A 33 2.89 5.50 9.12
CA SER A 33 4.36 5.58 9.09
C SER A 33 4.93 4.54 10.05
N THR A 34 5.92 3.78 9.61
CA THR A 34 6.56 2.72 10.40
C THR A 34 8.06 2.91 10.49
N ALA A 35 8.66 2.51 11.62
CA ALA A 35 10.10 2.33 11.72
C ALA A 35 10.46 0.89 11.35
N GLY A 36 11.64 0.68 10.75
CA GLY A 36 12.16 -0.65 10.40
C GLY A 36 12.59 -0.74 8.94
N ASN A 37 12.34 -1.90 8.33
CA ASN A 37 12.76 -2.15 6.95
C ASN A 37 11.95 -1.34 5.93
N TYR A 38 10.67 -1.10 6.22
CA TYR A 38 9.74 -0.34 5.38
C TYR A 38 9.28 0.93 6.08
N ASP A 39 8.91 1.92 5.27
CA ASP A 39 8.65 3.27 5.75
C ASP A 39 7.15 3.51 5.98
N LEU A 40 6.28 2.84 5.22
CA LEU A 40 4.83 2.87 5.39
C LEU A 40 4.23 1.46 5.49
N LEU A 41 3.12 1.35 6.21
CA LEU A 41 2.18 0.24 6.16
C LEU A 41 0.81 0.77 5.75
N ALA A 42 0.28 0.30 4.63
CA ALA A 42 -1.02 0.70 4.12
C ALA A 42 -1.97 -0.49 3.98
N LYS A 43 -3.25 -0.26 4.29
CA LYS A 43 -4.33 -1.24 4.18
C LYS A 43 -5.22 -0.90 3.00
N PHE A 44 -5.57 -1.91 2.22
CA PHE A 44 -6.36 -1.79 1.00
C PHE A 44 -7.52 -2.77 1.02
N TYR A 45 -8.56 -2.44 0.25
CA TYR A 45 -9.65 -3.36 -0.07
C TYR A 45 -9.77 -3.47 -1.58
N VAL A 46 -10.01 -4.69 -2.05
CA VAL A 46 -10.35 -5.00 -3.44
C VAL A 46 -11.60 -5.87 -3.46
N ASP A 47 -12.29 -5.90 -4.59
CA ASP A 47 -13.43 -6.80 -4.76
C ASP A 47 -12.97 -8.27 -4.84
N ASP A 48 -13.90 -9.20 -4.64
CA ASP A 48 -13.54 -10.62 -4.52
C ASP A 48 -13.00 -11.21 -5.84
N GLU A 49 -13.35 -10.61 -6.97
CA GLU A 49 -12.91 -10.98 -8.31
C GLU A 49 -11.64 -10.24 -8.76
N GLU A 50 -11.23 -9.20 -8.05
CA GLU A 50 -10.09 -8.37 -8.41
C GLU A 50 -8.76 -9.00 -7.96
N ASP A 51 -7.76 -8.96 -8.86
CA ASP A 51 -6.43 -9.48 -8.58
C ASP A 51 -5.59 -8.48 -7.80
N VAL A 52 -5.13 -8.89 -6.61
CA VAL A 52 -4.30 -8.05 -5.72
C VAL A 52 -2.98 -7.66 -6.38
N GLY A 53 -2.36 -8.56 -7.15
CA GLY A 53 -1.08 -8.28 -7.81
C GLY A 53 -1.19 -7.19 -8.86
N HIS A 54 -2.26 -7.24 -9.66
CA HIS A 54 -2.63 -6.25 -10.66
C HIS A 54 -2.95 -4.89 -10.01
N PHE A 55 -3.79 -4.88 -8.97
CA PHE A 55 -4.08 -3.66 -8.21
C PHE A 55 -2.80 -3.00 -7.68
N VAL A 56 -1.91 -3.78 -7.06
CA VAL A 56 -0.65 -3.25 -6.51
C VAL A 56 0.24 -2.70 -7.63
N ASN A 57 0.39 -3.42 -8.75
CA ASN A 57 1.23 -2.95 -9.86
C ASN A 57 0.69 -1.67 -10.50
N GLU A 58 -0.62 -1.59 -10.76
CA GLU A 58 -1.20 -0.52 -11.56
C GLU A 58 -1.66 0.69 -10.75
N ARG A 59 -1.92 0.53 -9.45
CA ARG A 59 -2.49 1.59 -8.60
C ARG A 59 -1.55 2.03 -7.49
N VAL A 60 -0.72 1.13 -6.96
CA VAL A 60 0.19 1.42 -5.85
C VAL A 60 1.59 1.72 -6.35
N GLN A 61 2.25 0.78 -7.03
CA GLN A 61 3.66 0.86 -7.42
C GLN A 61 3.97 1.98 -8.43
N ILE A 62 2.97 2.47 -9.15
CA ILE A 62 3.13 3.60 -10.07
C ILE A 62 3.32 4.95 -9.35
N LEU A 63 3.06 5.02 -8.04
CA LEU A 63 3.18 6.26 -7.29
C LEU A 63 4.66 6.68 -7.18
N PRO A 64 5.01 7.93 -7.54
CA PRO A 64 6.38 8.41 -7.48
C PRO A 64 6.98 8.30 -6.07
N GLY A 65 8.23 7.88 -6.00
CA GLY A 65 8.97 7.76 -4.73
C GLY A 65 8.78 6.41 -4.03
N ILE A 66 7.96 5.50 -4.56
CA ILE A 66 7.96 4.10 -4.12
C ILE A 66 9.15 3.38 -4.74
N LYS A 67 9.92 2.72 -3.88
CA LYS A 67 11.13 1.96 -4.24
C LYS A 67 10.93 0.45 -4.18
N ASP A 68 10.12 -0.01 -3.24
CA ASP A 68 9.84 -1.43 -3.05
C ASP A 68 8.50 -1.62 -2.33
N THR A 69 7.87 -2.78 -2.49
CA THR A 69 6.61 -3.13 -1.84
C THR A 69 6.61 -4.58 -1.38
N PHE A 70 6.06 -4.83 -0.19
CA PHE A 70 5.83 -6.16 0.33
C PHE A 70 4.34 -6.36 0.65
N THR A 71 3.67 -7.15 -0.19
CA THR A 71 2.23 -7.40 -0.10
C THR A 71 1.91 -8.56 0.83
N ILE A 72 0.99 -8.34 1.77
CA ILE A 72 0.51 -9.30 2.76
C ILE A 72 -0.98 -9.53 2.50
N VAL A 73 -1.28 -10.63 1.82
CA VAL A 73 -2.67 -11.07 1.57
C VAL A 73 -3.26 -11.64 2.85
N THR A 74 -4.50 -11.27 3.17
CA THR A 74 -5.21 -11.78 4.36
C THR A 74 -6.23 -12.85 3.97
N PHE A 75 -6.53 -13.75 4.90
CA PHE A 75 -7.48 -14.86 4.68
C PHE A 75 -8.73 -14.78 5.56
N ARG A 76 -8.60 -14.34 6.82
CA ARG A 76 -9.71 -14.29 7.78
C ARG A 76 -9.53 -13.11 8.73
N ALA A 77 -10.58 -12.30 8.86
CA ALA A 77 -10.71 -11.29 9.90
C ALA A 77 -11.38 -11.89 11.15
N PHE A 78 -11.06 -11.35 12.33
CA PHE A 78 -11.63 -11.73 13.63
C PHE A 78 -12.16 -10.49 14.34
#